data_AF-A0A9X1WGQ7-F1
#
_entry.id   AF-A0A9X1WGQ7-F1
#
_cell.length_a   1.000
_cell.length_b   1.000
_cell.length_c   1.000
_cell.angle_alpha   90.00
_cell.angle_beta   90.00
_cell.angle_gamma   90.00
#
_symmetry.space_group_name_H-M   'P 1'
#
loop_
_entity.id
_entity.type
_entity.pdbx_description
1 polymer ?
#
loop_
_entity_poly.entity_id
_entity_poly.type
_entity_poly.pdbx_seq_one_letter_code
_entity_poly.pdbx_strand_id
1 'polypeptide(L)'
;MLTTRARIFGVGCAAVTLTLPLAACSGGQSVHEACLQTNIALSATRVALDTNLEAEAQSAAQGGDIDLNEVYAETLAPGTEALERAQDDVSNSEVKEALDRFAEEYQAYVTTIAEADLSTYAAFHQLDPDSGEYLQTVDEVEATSLALQDKITAHMESLHESSSALVDVCKE
;
A
#
# COMPACT_ATOMS: atom_id res chain seq x y z
N MET A 1 -7.28 38.10 14.12
CA MET A 1 -7.21 37.75 12.68
C MET A 1 -6.03 36.81 12.49
N LEU A 2 -6.27 35.50 12.58
CA LEU A 2 -5.29 34.43 12.38
C LEU A 2 -5.95 33.39 11.47
N THR A 3 -6.18 33.78 10.22
CA THR A 3 -6.66 32.91 9.15
C THR A 3 -5.46 32.20 8.51
N THR A 4 -4.76 31.31 9.22
CA THR A 4 -3.78 30.37 8.63
C THR A 4 -3.41 29.30 9.68
N ARG A 5 -4.12 28.16 9.76
CA ARG A 5 -3.56 26.91 10.35
C ARG A 5 -4.42 25.64 10.21
N ALA A 6 -5.53 25.68 9.47
CA ALA A 6 -6.12 24.45 8.93
C ALA A 6 -5.41 24.09 7.62
N ARG A 7 -4.18 23.56 7.68
CA ARG A 7 -3.52 22.98 6.52
C ARG A 7 -3.52 21.46 6.65
N ILE A 8 -4.48 20.86 5.93
CA ILE A 8 -4.28 19.68 5.09
C ILE A 8 -3.59 18.51 5.82
N PHE A 9 -4.35 17.80 6.67
CA PHE A 9 -4.06 16.40 7.00
C PHE A 9 -4.83 15.48 6.05
N GLY A 10 -4.72 15.75 4.75
CA GLY A 10 -5.13 14.78 3.73
C GLY A 10 -3.94 13.87 3.52
N VAL A 11 -4.09 12.57 3.80
CA VAL A 11 -3.15 11.53 3.37
C VAL A 11 -3.23 11.50 1.85
N GLY A 12 -2.57 12.46 1.20
CA GLY A 12 -2.48 12.57 -0.24
C GLY A 12 -1.41 11.61 -0.73
N CYS A 13 -1.71 10.31 -0.69
CA CYS A 13 -0.88 9.33 -1.37
C CYS A 13 -0.90 9.69 -2.86
N ALA A 14 0.24 10.09 -3.41
CA ALA A 14 0.37 10.31 -4.84
C ALA A 14 0.03 8.97 -5.53
N ALA A 15 -1.08 8.94 -6.27
CA ALA A 15 -1.56 7.75 -6.97
C ALA A 15 -0.51 7.30 -8.01
N VAL A 16 0.40 6.42 -7.61
CA VAL A 16 1.34 5.77 -8.54
C VAL A 16 0.51 4.80 -9.37
N THR A 17 0.33 5.12 -10.65
CA THR A 17 -0.45 4.28 -11.56
C THR A 17 0.39 3.06 -11.96
N LEU A 18 0.34 1.99 -11.16
CA LEU A 18 1.02 0.73 -11.43
C LEU A 18 0.18 -0.11 -12.41
N THR A 19 0.36 0.12 -13.71
CA THR A 19 -0.22 -0.73 -14.76
C THR A 19 0.88 -1.56 -15.40
N LEU A 20 0.80 -2.89 -15.29
CA LEU A 20 1.69 -3.75 -16.06
C LEU A 20 1.17 -3.94 -17.48
N PRO A 21 2.05 -3.92 -18.49
CA PRO A 21 1.70 -4.38 -19.82
C PRO A 21 1.54 -5.91 -19.80
N LEU A 22 0.32 -6.39 -19.54
CA LEU A 22 -0.07 -7.82 -19.63
C LEU A 22 0.27 -8.48 -20.99
N ALA A 23 0.49 -7.68 -22.03
CA ALA A 23 0.92 -8.15 -23.35
C ALA A 23 2.36 -8.71 -23.39
N ALA A 24 3.14 -8.54 -22.32
CA ALA A 24 4.54 -8.92 -22.24
C ALA A 24 4.81 -10.36 -21.76
N CYS A 25 3.79 -11.09 -21.29
CA CYS A 25 3.97 -12.42 -20.73
C CYS A 25 3.85 -13.45 -21.85
N SER A 26 4.91 -13.56 -22.65
CA SER A 26 4.99 -14.45 -23.81
C SER A 26 5.54 -15.84 -23.48
N GLY A 27 6.02 -16.06 -22.26
CA GLY A 27 6.29 -17.40 -21.75
C GLY A 27 4.98 -18.19 -21.56
N GLY A 28 5.04 -19.52 -21.53
CA GLY A 28 3.85 -20.41 -21.46
C GLY A 28 2.91 -20.17 -20.27
N GLN A 29 1.95 -21.06 -20.06
CA GLN A 29 0.86 -20.90 -19.07
C GLN A 29 1.31 -20.44 -17.67
N SER A 30 2.47 -20.91 -17.19
CA SER A 30 3.04 -20.49 -15.89
C SER A 30 3.46 -19.02 -15.84
N VAL A 31 4.00 -18.48 -16.93
CA VAL A 31 4.42 -17.07 -17.03
C VAL A 31 3.22 -16.14 -17.15
N HIS A 32 2.18 -16.57 -17.85
CA HIS A 32 0.90 -15.86 -17.91
C HIS A 32 0.24 -15.75 -16.52
N GLU A 33 0.22 -16.84 -15.76
CA GLU A 33 -0.35 -16.89 -14.42
C GLU A 33 0.40 -15.95 -13.46
N ALA A 34 1.74 -15.98 -13.46
CA ALA A 34 2.58 -15.08 -12.65
C ALA A 34 2.26 -13.60 -12.90
N CYS A 35 2.14 -13.21 -14.15
CA CYS A 35 1.81 -11.85 -14.53
C CYS A 35 0.38 -11.43 -14.13
N LEU A 36 -0.59 -12.34 -14.24
CA LEU A 36 -1.97 -12.07 -13.85
C LEU A 36 -2.05 -11.82 -12.34
N GLN A 37 -1.44 -12.68 -11.54
CA GLN A 37 -1.48 -12.56 -10.07
C GLN A 37 -0.70 -11.32 -9.58
N THR A 38 0.42 -10.99 -10.23
CA THR A 38 1.13 -9.72 -9.98
C THR A 38 0.24 -8.50 -10.25
N ASN A 39 -0.55 -8.51 -11.33
CA ASN A 39 -1.50 -7.43 -11.61
C ASN A 39 -2.62 -7.32 -10.58
N ILE A 40 -3.12 -8.47 -10.10
CA ILE A 40 -4.13 -8.51 -9.03
C ILE A 40 -3.55 -7.86 -7.77
N ALA A 41 -2.33 -8.24 -7.38
CA ALA A 41 -1.64 -7.67 -6.23
C ALA A 41 -1.42 -6.15 -6.37
N LEU A 42 -0.94 -5.69 -7.52
CA LEU A 42 -0.78 -4.25 -7.79
C LEU A 42 -2.10 -3.48 -7.77
N SER A 43 -3.16 -4.07 -8.32
CA SER A 43 -4.49 -3.48 -8.31
C SER A 43 -5.03 -3.36 -6.88
N ALA A 44 -4.82 -4.40 -6.06
CA ALA A 44 -5.15 -4.39 -4.64
C ALA A 44 -4.41 -3.29 -3.88
N THR A 45 -3.09 -3.18 -4.07
CA THR A 45 -2.27 -2.10 -3.50
C THR A 45 -2.83 -0.72 -3.83
N ARG A 46 -3.23 -0.52 -5.09
CA ARG A 46 -3.84 0.74 -5.52
C ARG A 46 -5.18 1.02 -4.85
N VAL A 47 -6.09 0.03 -4.79
CA VAL A 47 -7.40 0.19 -4.13
C VAL A 47 -7.21 0.52 -2.65
N ALA A 48 -6.25 -0.13 -1.99
CA ALA A 48 -5.93 0.14 -0.59
C ALA A 48 -5.50 1.60 -0.39
N LEU A 49 -4.64 2.15 -1.27
CA LEU A 49 -4.16 3.52 -1.19
C LEU A 49 -5.20 4.57 -1.58
N ASP A 50 -5.80 4.42 -2.76
CA ASP A 50 -6.65 5.45 -3.39
C ASP A 50 -8.05 5.52 -2.76
N THR A 51 -8.55 4.42 -2.18
CA THR A 51 -9.95 4.32 -1.76
C THR A 51 -10.09 4.07 -0.26
N ASN A 52 -9.36 3.08 0.27
CA ASN A 52 -9.62 2.61 1.63
C ASN A 52 -8.85 3.40 2.69
N LEU A 53 -7.54 3.63 2.50
CA LEU A 53 -6.74 4.47 3.41
C LEU A 53 -7.27 5.90 3.48
N GLU A 54 -7.73 6.46 2.36
CA GLU A 54 -8.33 7.80 2.35
C GLU A 54 -9.70 7.81 3.06
N ALA A 55 -10.53 6.78 2.86
CA ALA A 55 -11.82 6.65 3.56
C ALA A 55 -11.63 6.46 5.07
N GLU A 56 -10.69 5.62 5.49
CA GLU A 56 -10.35 5.40 6.90
C GLU A 56 -9.81 6.68 7.55
N ALA A 57 -8.93 7.42 6.87
CA ALA A 57 -8.44 8.71 7.35
C ALA A 57 -9.56 9.74 7.50
N GLN A 58 -10.55 9.73 6.60
CA GLN A 58 -11.75 10.59 6.68
C GLN A 58 -12.73 10.13 7.78
N SER A 59 -12.87 8.82 7.99
CA SER A 59 -13.67 8.23 9.07
C SER A 59 -13.09 8.62 10.43
N ALA A 60 -11.78 8.44 10.60
CA ALA A 60 -11.03 8.87 11.78
C ALA A 60 -11.19 10.36 12.10
N ALA A 61 -11.11 11.21 11.07
CA ALA A 61 -11.30 12.65 11.22
C ALA A 61 -12.73 13.03 11.67
N GLN A 62 -13.70 12.13 11.47
CA GLN A 62 -15.08 12.28 11.94
C GLN A 62 -15.34 11.56 13.28
N GLY A 63 -14.29 11.02 13.92
CA GLY A 63 -14.37 10.27 15.16
C GLY A 63 -14.84 8.82 14.98
N GLY A 64 -14.79 8.29 13.76
CA GLY A 64 -14.97 6.87 13.49
C GLY A 64 -13.74 6.04 13.90
N ASP A 65 -13.97 4.77 14.19
CA ASP A 65 -12.88 3.82 14.41
C ASP A 65 -12.15 3.56 13.08
N ILE A 66 -10.83 3.42 13.15
CA ILE A 66 -9.99 3.03 12.02
C ILE A 66 -9.83 1.51 12.06
N ASP A 67 -10.27 0.81 11.02
CA ASP A 67 -10.06 -0.63 10.89
C ASP A 67 -9.12 -0.98 9.73
N LEU A 68 -7.81 -0.84 9.98
CA LEU A 68 -6.79 -1.29 9.02
C LEU A 68 -6.78 -2.81 8.84
N ASN A 69 -7.37 -3.60 9.76
CA ASN A 69 -7.49 -5.04 9.56
C ASN A 69 -8.52 -5.35 8.49
N GLU A 70 -9.58 -4.55 8.36
CA GLU A 70 -10.55 -4.66 7.26
C GLU A 70 -9.89 -4.32 5.91
N VAL A 71 -9.08 -3.26 5.85
CA VAL A 71 -8.28 -2.92 4.66
C VAL A 71 -7.35 -4.07 4.27
N TYR A 72 -6.67 -4.67 5.26
CA TYR A 72 -5.85 -5.87 5.05
C TYR A 72 -6.69 -7.03 4.50
N ALA A 73 -7.76 -7.42 5.19
CA ALA A 73 -8.52 -8.62 4.89
C ALA A 73 -9.25 -8.53 3.54
N GLU A 74 -9.86 -7.39 3.23
CA GLU A 74 -10.69 -7.24 2.03
C GLU A 74 -9.89 -6.88 0.79
N THR A 75 -8.76 -6.18 0.95
CA THR A 75 -8.03 -5.60 -0.19
C THR A 75 -6.68 -6.26 -0.42
N LEU A 76 -5.88 -6.43 0.63
CA LEU A 76 -4.48 -6.84 0.49
C LEU A 76 -4.26 -8.35 0.60
N ALA A 77 -4.97 -9.03 1.51
CA ALA A 77 -4.88 -10.47 1.70
C ALA A 77 -5.15 -11.28 0.42
N PRO A 78 -6.13 -10.93 -0.44
CA PRO A 78 -6.34 -11.62 -1.72
C PRO A 78 -5.11 -11.55 -2.64
N GLY A 79 -4.34 -10.46 -2.60
CA GLY A 79 -3.10 -10.31 -3.37
C GLY A 79 -1.99 -11.22 -2.84
N THR A 80 -1.86 -11.36 -1.52
CA THR A 80 -0.89 -12.27 -0.90
C THR A 80 -1.19 -13.73 -1.28
N GLU A 81 -2.45 -14.18 -1.14
CA GLU A 81 -2.83 -15.54 -1.51
C GLU A 81 -2.64 -15.82 -3.01
N ALA A 82 -2.93 -14.83 -3.86
CA ALA A 82 -2.73 -14.91 -5.30
C ALA A 82 -1.26 -15.12 -5.67
N LEU A 83 -0.35 -14.39 -5.01
CA LEU A 83 1.08 -14.51 -5.23
C LEU A 83 1.62 -15.85 -4.73
N GLU A 84 1.20 -16.31 -3.55
CA GLU A 84 1.60 -17.63 -3.02
C GLU A 84 1.24 -18.76 -4.00
N ARG A 85 0.02 -18.75 -4.57
CA ARG A 85 -0.39 -19.72 -5.59
C ARG A 85 0.47 -19.62 -6.85
N ALA A 86 0.75 -18.42 -7.33
CA ALA A 86 1.59 -18.23 -8.50
C ALA A 86 3.03 -18.74 -8.26
N GLN A 87 3.57 -18.53 -7.06
CA GLN A 87 4.90 -19.03 -6.70
C GLN A 87 4.99 -20.56 -6.72
N ASP A 88 3.89 -21.26 -6.37
CA ASP A 88 3.80 -22.71 -6.42
C ASP A 88 3.65 -23.24 -7.87
N ASP A 89 2.93 -22.52 -8.72
CA ASP A 89 2.63 -22.94 -10.10
C ASP A 89 3.76 -22.61 -11.11
N VAL A 90 4.62 -21.63 -10.80
CA VAL A 90 5.74 -21.24 -11.66
C VAL A 90 6.90 -22.23 -11.54
N SER A 91 7.16 -22.94 -12.64
CA SER A 91 8.26 -23.91 -12.74
C SER A 91 9.52 -23.39 -13.43
N ASN A 92 9.46 -22.23 -14.11
CA ASN A 92 10.65 -21.58 -14.66
C ASN A 92 11.40 -20.88 -13.52
N SER A 93 12.67 -21.21 -13.33
CA SER A 93 13.47 -20.70 -12.20
C SER A 93 13.70 -19.20 -12.22
N GLU A 94 13.89 -18.59 -13.40
CA GLU A 94 14.14 -17.14 -13.53
C GLU A 94 12.85 -16.36 -13.25
N VAL A 95 11.72 -16.83 -13.79
CA VAL A 95 10.40 -16.24 -13.51
C VAL A 95 10.04 -16.42 -12.04
N LYS A 96 10.36 -17.59 -11.45
CA LYS A 96 10.14 -17.85 -10.03
C LYS A 96 10.93 -16.92 -9.14
N GLU A 97 12.22 -16.71 -9.42
CA GLU A 97 13.06 -15.79 -8.64
C GLU A 97 12.55 -14.35 -8.71
N ALA A 98 12.13 -13.89 -9.90
CA ALA A 98 11.56 -12.55 -10.06
C ALA A 98 10.19 -12.42 -9.36
N LEU A 99 9.35 -13.46 -9.42
CA LEU A 99 8.06 -13.49 -8.75
C LEU A 99 8.22 -13.55 -7.22
N ASP A 100 9.17 -14.34 -6.72
CA ASP A 100 9.48 -14.44 -5.29
C ASP A 100 9.92 -13.08 -4.75
N ARG A 101 10.77 -12.36 -5.48
CA ARG A 101 11.16 -10.98 -5.12
C ARG A 101 9.98 -10.01 -5.11
N PHE A 102 9.11 -10.06 -6.11
CA PHE A 102 7.89 -9.24 -6.11
C PHE A 102 6.99 -9.56 -4.90
N ALA A 103 6.82 -10.85 -4.59
CA ALA A 103 6.00 -11.30 -3.45
C ALA A 103 6.57 -10.86 -2.10
N GLU A 104 7.89 -10.86 -1.94
CA GLU A 104 8.57 -10.31 -0.75
C GLU A 104 8.29 -8.81 -0.57
N GLU A 105 8.42 -8.02 -1.64
CA GLU A 105 8.13 -6.57 -1.60
C GLU A 105 6.64 -6.31 -1.32
N TYR A 106 5.75 -7.13 -1.87
CA TYR A 106 4.31 -7.05 -1.60
C TYR A 106 4.01 -7.37 -0.13
N GLN A 107 4.56 -8.46 0.42
CA GLN A 107 4.37 -8.78 1.84
C GLN A 107 4.94 -7.70 2.77
N ALA A 108 6.09 -7.11 2.42
CA ALA A 108 6.66 -6.01 3.18
C ALA A 108 5.75 -4.78 3.17
N TYR A 109 5.17 -4.44 2.00
CA TYR A 109 4.17 -3.38 1.88
C TYR A 109 2.92 -3.66 2.73
N VAL A 110 2.37 -4.87 2.63
CA VAL A 110 1.18 -5.28 3.38
C VAL A 110 1.43 -5.24 4.89
N THR A 111 2.60 -5.70 5.34
CA THR A 111 3.01 -5.66 6.74
C THR A 111 3.14 -4.22 7.25
N THR A 112 3.75 -3.32 6.47
CA THR A 112 3.85 -1.90 6.82
C THR A 112 2.48 -1.25 7.03
N ILE A 113 1.47 -1.63 6.23
CA ILE A 113 0.10 -1.14 6.41
C ILE A 113 -0.56 -1.78 7.64
N ALA A 114 -0.46 -3.10 7.79
CA ALA A 114 -1.08 -3.81 8.91
C ALA A 114 -0.52 -3.40 10.28
N GLU A 115 0.77 -3.05 10.33
CA GLU A 115 1.46 -2.58 11.54
C GLU A 115 1.41 -1.06 11.72
N ALA A 116 0.79 -0.31 10.80
CA ALA A 116 0.67 1.14 10.92
C ALA A 116 -0.18 1.51 12.13
N ASP A 117 0.44 2.11 13.13
CA ASP A 117 -0.27 2.59 14.31
C ASP A 117 -0.94 3.94 14.01
N LEU A 118 -2.25 3.90 13.77
CA LEU A 118 -3.08 5.10 13.59
C LEU A 118 -3.80 5.52 14.88
N SER A 119 -3.51 4.89 16.02
CA SER A 119 -4.16 5.22 17.30
C SER A 119 -3.84 6.65 17.74
N THR A 120 -2.61 7.13 17.53
CA THR A 120 -2.21 8.52 17.80
C THR A 120 -2.99 9.51 16.93
N TYR A 121 -3.26 9.16 15.67
CA TYR A 121 -4.08 9.97 14.76
C TYR A 121 -5.54 10.02 15.21
N ALA A 122 -6.12 8.87 15.58
CA ALA A 122 -7.49 8.79 16.11
C ALA A 122 -7.65 9.55 17.42
N ALA A 123 -6.66 9.46 18.33
CA ALA A 123 -6.66 10.20 19.59
C ALA A 123 -6.54 11.71 19.36
N PHE A 124 -5.71 12.15 18.42
CA PHE A 124 -5.53 13.56 18.07
C PHE A 124 -6.82 14.24 17.60
N HIS A 125 -7.65 13.56 16.81
CA HIS A 125 -8.94 14.10 16.34
C HIS A 125 -10.01 14.21 17.44
N GLN A 126 -9.77 13.60 18.62
CA GLN A 126 -10.65 13.75 19.78
C GLN A 126 -10.23 14.94 20.67
N LEU A 127 -9.06 15.55 20.42
CA LEU A 127 -8.59 16.69 21.19
C LEU A 127 -9.29 17.98 20.74
N ASP A 128 -9.53 18.87 21.71
CA ASP A 128 -10.00 20.23 21.41
C ASP A 128 -8.89 20.98 20.63
N PRO A 129 -9.17 21.52 19.42
CA PRO A 129 -8.19 22.24 18.60
C PRO A 129 -7.52 23.43 19.30
N ASP A 130 -8.16 24.01 20.31
CA ASP A 130 -7.62 25.13 21.08
C ASP A 130 -6.89 24.69 22.36
N SER A 131 -6.80 23.38 22.61
CA SER A 131 -6.11 22.84 23.78
C SER A 131 -4.59 22.85 23.64
N GLY A 132 -3.90 22.96 24.78
CA GLY A 132 -2.44 22.83 24.82
C GLY A 132 -1.95 21.42 24.47
N GLU A 133 -2.78 20.40 24.67
CA GLU A 133 -2.50 19.00 24.32
C GLU A 133 -2.54 18.81 22.80
N TYR A 134 -3.54 19.36 22.10
CA TYR A 134 -3.61 19.38 20.63
C TYR A 134 -2.34 19.97 20.01
N LEU A 135 -1.87 21.11 20.54
CA LEU A 135 -0.67 21.77 20.04
C LEU A 135 0.62 20.99 20.31
N GLN A 136 0.65 20.10 21.30
CA GLN A 136 1.80 19.25 21.59
C GLN A 136 1.79 17.99 20.71
N THR A 137 0.62 17.46 20.41
CA THR A 137 0.45 16.21 19.66
C THR A 137 0.49 16.43 18.14
N VAL A 138 0.26 17.65 17.65
CA VAL A 138 0.22 17.93 16.20
C VAL A 138 1.54 17.60 15.49
N ASP A 139 2.68 17.94 16.09
CA ASP A 139 4.00 17.70 15.50
C ASP A 139 4.32 16.19 15.45
N GLU A 140 3.87 15.43 16.46
CA GLU A 140 4.05 13.98 16.54
C GLU A 140 3.18 13.24 15.50
N VAL A 141 1.93 13.68 15.34
CA VAL A 141 1.02 13.15 14.32
C VAL A 141 1.53 13.47 12.92
N GLU A 142 2.01 14.69 12.67
CA GLU A 142 2.60 15.08 11.39
C GLU A 142 3.84 14.24 11.08
N ALA A 143 4.76 14.10 12.03
CA ALA A 143 5.98 13.30 11.85
C ALA A 143 5.67 11.81 11.57
N THR A 144 4.72 11.23 12.32
CA THR A 144 4.30 9.83 12.13
C THR A 144 3.63 9.63 10.77
N SER A 145 2.77 10.57 10.37
CA SER A 145 2.07 10.53 9.08
C SER A 145 3.05 10.65 7.90
N LEU A 146 4.06 11.52 8.01
CA LEU A 146 5.10 11.65 6.98
C LEU A 146 5.97 10.40 6.89
N ALA A 147 6.38 9.84 8.03
CA ALA A 147 7.19 8.62 8.06
C ALA A 147 6.45 7.42 7.45
N LEU A 148 5.14 7.30 7.70
CA LEU A 148 4.32 6.26 7.07
C LEU A 148 4.20 6.48 5.56
N GLN A 149 3.96 7.72 5.11
CA GLN A 149 3.90 8.07 3.69
C GLN A 149 5.21 7.78 2.95
N ASP A 150 6.35 8.09 3.57
CA ASP A 150 7.68 7.81 3.00
C ASP A 150 7.88 6.30 2.83
N LYS A 151 7.50 5.49 3.83
CA LYS A 151 7.56 4.02 3.74
C LYS A 151 6.65 3.48 2.65
N ILE A 152 5.41 3.94 2.59
CA ILE A 152 4.44 3.55 1.56
C ILE A 152 4.97 3.87 0.17
N THR A 153 5.52 5.07 -0.02
CA THR A 153 6.08 5.51 -1.31
C THR A 153 7.28 4.66 -1.70
N ALA A 154 8.20 4.39 -0.78
CA ALA A 154 9.35 3.52 -1.02
C ALA A 154 8.92 2.09 -1.40
N HIS A 155 7.90 1.54 -0.74
CA HIS A 155 7.33 0.25 -1.12
C HIS A 155 6.70 0.26 -2.51
N MET A 156 6.00 1.34 -2.89
CA MET A 156 5.43 1.48 -4.22
C MET A 156 6.48 1.53 -5.32
N GLU A 157 7.59 2.24 -5.08
CA GLU A 157 8.74 2.25 -5.98
C GLU A 157 9.36 0.86 -6.11
N SER A 158 9.59 0.17 -4.99
CA SER A 158 10.14 -1.18 -4.97
C SER A 158 9.23 -2.21 -5.65
N LEU A 159 7.92 -2.13 -5.42
CA LEU A 159 6.91 -2.91 -6.11
C LEU A 159 6.90 -2.63 -7.61
N HIS A 160 7.11 -1.38 -8.03
CA HIS A 160 7.21 -1.04 -9.44
C HIS A 160 8.46 -1.65 -10.09
N GLU A 161 9.62 -1.51 -9.43
CA GLU A 161 10.89 -2.03 -9.93
C GLU A 161 10.89 -3.55 -10.04
N SER A 162 10.46 -4.25 -8.97
CA SER A 162 10.35 -5.72 -8.96
C SER A 162 9.35 -6.22 -10.01
N SER A 163 8.24 -5.53 -10.18
CA SER A 163 7.24 -5.82 -11.19
C SER A 163 7.75 -5.62 -12.62
N SER A 164 8.52 -4.56 -12.88
CA SER A 164 9.18 -4.35 -14.17
C SER A 164 10.20 -5.44 -14.45
N ALA A 165 11.00 -5.83 -13.45
CA ALA A 165 11.98 -6.91 -13.59
C ALA A 165 11.29 -8.25 -13.92
N LEU A 166 10.19 -8.58 -13.23
CA LEU A 166 9.38 -9.75 -13.54
C LEU A 166 8.87 -9.70 -14.99
N VAL A 167 8.32 -8.56 -15.41
CA VAL A 167 7.84 -8.40 -16.79
C VAL A 167 8.96 -8.57 -17.82
N ASP A 168 10.17 -8.11 -17.54
CA ASP A 168 11.29 -8.26 -18.45
C ASP A 168 11.73 -9.74 -18.58
N VAL A 169 11.81 -10.46 -17.46
CA VAL A 169 12.07 -11.93 -17.48
C VAL A 169 10.95 -12.68 -18.20
N CYS A 170 9.69 -12.24 -18.07
CA CYS A 170 8.55 -12.87 -18.75
C CYS A 170 8.51 -12.67 -20.28
N LYS A 171 9.31 -11.74 -20.83
CA LYS A 171 9.43 -11.46 -22.27
C LYS A 171 10.53 -12.28 -22.96
N GLU A 172 11.52 -12.76 -22.21
CA GLU A 172 12.64 -13.56 -22.72
C GLU A 172 12.24 -15.01 -23.00
#